data_AF-A0A4Y2FU19-F1
#
_entry.id   AF-A0A4Y2FU19-F1
#
_cell.length_a   1.000
_cell.length_b   1.000
_cell.length_c   1.000
_cell.angle_alpha   90.00
_cell.angle_beta   90.00
_cell.angle_gamma   90.00
#
_symmetry.space_group_name_H-M   'P 1'
#
loop_
_entity.id
_entity.type
_entity.pdbx_description
1 polymer ?
#
loop_
_entity_poly.entity_id
_entity_poly.type
_entity_poly.pdbx_seq_one_letter_code
_entity_poly.pdbx_strand_id
1 'polypeptide(L)'
;MENYYCNRLTEFANNRNSALRLLSLKKNAAYLQAQQIEKLDKNTFLVRSEKGEPAFTVNVKSGCCRCNAGMYGKLCKHQYAVYLFYELAFQNCSVAPKVKHQIACLALGKKAPPVSFYQPFFLENEQATDNPEVMTNEDESSNSRNSECRIA
;
A
#
# COMPACT_ATOMS: atom_id res chain seq x y z
N MET A 1 19.30 11.53 17.95
CA MET A 1 18.35 10.44 17.68
C MET A 1 17.24 10.90 16.74
N GLU A 2 16.67 12.10 16.94
CA GLU A 2 15.62 12.69 16.09
C GLU A 2 16.01 12.82 14.61
N ASN A 3 17.19 13.35 14.29
CA ASN A 3 17.67 13.50 12.90
C ASN A 3 17.69 12.18 12.11
N TYR A 4 17.96 11.05 12.78
CA TYR A 4 17.92 9.74 12.13
C TYR A 4 16.51 9.40 11.62
N TYR A 5 15.50 9.65 12.43
CA TYR A 5 14.11 9.41 12.05
C TYR A 5 13.62 10.41 11.00
N CYS A 6 13.97 11.70 11.14
CA CYS A 6 13.67 12.72 10.12
C CYS A 6 14.25 12.33 8.76
N ASN A 7 15.53 11.92 8.71
CA ASN A 7 16.17 11.48 7.47
C ASN A 7 15.48 10.24 6.89
N ARG A 8 15.19 9.24 7.72
CA ARG A 8 14.55 7.99 7.29
C ARG A 8 13.14 8.20 6.75
N LEU A 9 12.35 9.05 7.38
CA LEU A 9 11.00 9.41 6.92
C LEU A 9 11.06 10.24 5.64
N THR A 10 12.01 11.18 5.54
CA THR A 10 12.23 11.99 4.34
C THR A 10 12.64 11.12 3.15
N GLU A 11 13.59 10.20 3.34
CA GLU A 11 13.99 9.23 2.32
C GLU A 11 12.85 8.32 1.89
N PHE A 12 11.95 7.98 2.80
CA PHE A 12 10.76 7.19 2.49
C PHE A 12 9.76 8.00 1.64
N ALA A 13 9.41 9.21 2.08
CA ALA A 13 8.49 10.09 1.36
C ALA A 13 9.00 10.43 -0.05
N ASN A 14 10.30 10.72 -0.15
CA ASN A 14 10.94 11.14 -1.40
C ASN A 14 11.34 9.97 -2.30
N ASN A 15 11.18 8.71 -1.87
CA ASN A 15 11.62 7.57 -2.65
C ASN A 15 10.79 7.40 -3.93
N ARG A 16 11.32 7.98 -5.02
CA ARG A 16 10.87 7.75 -6.40
C ARG A 16 11.52 6.51 -7.03
N ASN A 17 12.38 5.81 -6.28
CA ASN A 17 13.24 4.74 -6.79
C ASN A 17 12.75 3.33 -6.41
N SER A 18 11.43 3.14 -6.40
CA SER A 18 10.80 1.83 -6.19
C SER A 18 11.26 0.83 -7.24
N ALA A 19 11.40 1.25 -8.50
CA ALA A 19 11.78 0.38 -9.61
C ALA A 19 13.14 -0.32 -9.43
N LEU A 20 14.21 0.42 -9.08
CA LEU A 20 15.53 -0.21 -8.84
C LEU A 20 15.51 -1.18 -7.65
N ARG A 21 14.76 -0.86 -6.59
CA ARG A 21 14.57 -1.77 -5.45
C ARG A 21 13.85 -3.04 -5.85
N LEU A 22 12.81 -2.95 -6.68
CA LEU A 22 12.10 -4.11 -7.21
C LEU A 22 13.01 -4.97 -8.11
N LEU A 23 13.86 -4.36 -8.93
CA LEU A 23 14.83 -5.08 -9.76
C LEU A 23 15.85 -5.86 -8.94
N SER A 24 16.39 -5.29 -7.85
CA SER A 24 17.29 -6.02 -6.95
C SER A 24 16.57 -7.18 -6.26
N LEU A 25 15.31 -6.98 -5.86
CA LEU A 25 14.50 -8.04 -5.25
C LEU A 25 14.17 -9.16 -6.24
N LYS A 26 13.97 -8.84 -7.53
CA LYS A 26 13.77 -9.82 -8.59
C LYS A 26 14.95 -10.79 -8.72
N LYS A 27 16.18 -10.27 -8.74
CA LYS A 27 17.38 -11.11 -8.76
C LYS A 27 17.46 -12.01 -7.52
N ASN A 28 17.17 -11.44 -6.36
CA ASN A 28 17.22 -12.16 -5.08
C ASN A 28 16.08 -13.17 -4.89
N ALA A 29 14.97 -13.03 -5.62
CA ALA A 29 13.83 -13.94 -5.56
C ALA A 29 13.86 -15.00 -6.68
N ALA A 30 14.86 -14.98 -7.57
CA ALA A 30 14.93 -15.84 -8.74
C ALA A 30 14.97 -17.35 -8.42
N TYR A 31 15.41 -17.73 -7.21
CA TYR A 31 15.43 -19.12 -6.76
C TYR A 31 14.05 -19.64 -6.34
N LEU A 32 13.07 -18.74 -6.07
CA LEU A 32 11.75 -19.11 -5.61
C LEU A 32 10.87 -19.52 -6.79
N GLN A 33 10.30 -20.71 -6.72
CA GLN A 33 9.26 -21.17 -7.65
C GLN A 33 7.87 -21.09 -7.01
N ALA A 34 6.82 -21.05 -7.84
CA ALA A 34 5.43 -20.99 -7.37
C ALA A 34 5.08 -22.14 -6.42
N GLN A 35 5.61 -23.36 -6.65
CA GLN A 35 5.35 -24.52 -5.78
C GLN A 35 5.96 -24.40 -4.39
N GLN A 36 6.84 -23.42 -4.15
CA GLN A 36 7.49 -23.19 -2.86
C GLN A 36 6.78 -22.12 -2.02
N ILE A 37 5.61 -21.65 -2.48
CA ILE A 37 4.78 -20.69 -1.77
C ILE A 37 3.44 -21.35 -1.46
N GLU A 38 3.23 -21.63 -0.18
CA GLU A 38 1.98 -22.20 0.31
C GLU A 38 1.08 -21.09 0.84
N LYS A 39 -0.17 -21.10 0.42
CA LYS A 39 -1.18 -20.16 0.92
C LYS A 39 -1.82 -20.76 2.17
N LEU A 40 -1.59 -20.13 3.33
CA LEU A 40 -2.20 -20.57 4.59
C LEU A 40 -3.58 -19.95 4.76
N ASP A 41 -3.70 -18.63 4.52
CA ASP A 41 -4.93 -17.86 4.69
C ASP A 41 -5.18 -16.93 3.49
N LYS A 42 -6.27 -16.16 3.54
CA LYS A 42 -6.54 -15.07 2.59
C LYS A 42 -5.37 -14.08 2.49
N ASN A 43 -4.70 -13.77 3.61
CA ASN A 43 -3.67 -12.73 3.71
C ASN A 43 -2.29 -13.27 4.13
N THR A 44 -2.17 -14.57 4.42
CA THR A 44 -0.97 -15.18 5.00
C THR A 44 -0.42 -16.24 4.07
N PHE A 45 0.88 -16.13 3.75
CA PHE A 45 1.60 -17.02 2.86
C PHE A 45 2.84 -17.54 3.56
N LEU A 46 3.17 -18.81 3.32
CA LEU A 46 4.39 -19.45 3.76
C LEU A 46 5.34 -19.53 2.57
N VAL A 47 6.52 -18.94 2.71
CA VAL A 47 7.56 -18.92 1.65
C VAL A 47 8.76 -19.71 2.13
N ARG A 48 9.18 -20.72 1.36
CA ARG A 48 10.38 -21.51 1.72
C ARG A 48 11.64 -20.65 1.70
N SER A 49 12.56 -20.98 2.60
CA SER A 49 13.85 -20.33 2.71
C SER A 49 14.87 -20.97 1.76
N GLU A 50 15.77 -20.15 1.23
CA GLU A 50 16.89 -20.55 0.37
C GLU A 50 17.85 -21.55 1.04
N LYS A 51 18.00 -21.44 2.37
CA LYS A 51 18.95 -22.25 3.17
C LYS A 51 18.29 -23.46 3.85
N GLY A 52 17.07 -23.84 3.44
CA GLY A 52 16.25 -24.84 4.12
C GLY A 52 15.39 -24.27 5.25
N GLU A 53 14.73 -25.16 6.00
CA GLU A 53 13.87 -24.84 7.16
C GLU A 53 14.55 -23.84 8.13
N PRO A 54 13.82 -22.86 8.71
CA PRO A 54 12.37 -22.70 8.68
C PRO A 54 11.84 -21.86 7.51
N ALA A 55 10.60 -22.14 7.10
CA ALA A 55 9.88 -21.29 6.16
C ALA A 55 9.49 -19.93 6.78
N PHE A 56 9.42 -18.89 5.95
CA PHE A 56 9.07 -17.53 6.37
C PHE A 56 7.60 -17.24 6.11
N THR A 57 6.91 -16.77 7.15
CA THR A 57 5.54 -16.28 7.03
C THR A 57 5.53 -14.86 6.48
N VAL A 58 4.70 -14.61 5.47
CA VAL A 58 4.44 -13.32 4.85
C VAL A 58 2.97 -12.96 5.07
N ASN A 59 2.71 -11.77 5.60
CA ASN A 59 1.37 -11.24 5.72
C ASN A 59 1.19 -10.05 4.75
N VAL A 60 0.30 -10.21 3.78
CA VAL A 60 0.06 -9.21 2.73
C VAL A 60 -0.67 -7.99 3.26
N LYS A 61 -1.61 -8.19 4.20
CA LYS A 61 -2.39 -7.11 4.82
C LYS A 61 -1.51 -6.16 5.62
N SER A 62 -0.57 -6.68 6.41
CA SER A 62 0.35 -5.86 7.21
C SER A 62 1.63 -5.47 6.46
N GLY A 63 1.92 -6.08 5.32
CA GLY A 63 3.17 -5.83 4.58
C GLY A 63 4.42 -6.32 5.33
N CYS A 64 4.28 -7.28 6.24
CA CYS A 64 5.37 -7.78 7.07
C CYS A 64 5.75 -9.22 6.70
N CYS A 65 7.04 -9.55 6.85
CA CYS A 65 7.56 -10.90 6.69
C CYS A 65 8.39 -11.26 7.92
N ARG A 66 8.33 -12.52 8.37
CA ARG A 66 9.08 -12.97 9.55
C ARG A 66 10.60 -12.99 9.36
N CYS A 67 11.12 -12.72 8.15
CA CYS A 67 12.56 -12.58 7.96
C CYS A 67 13.09 -11.24 8.50
N ASN A 68 14.36 -11.20 8.89
CA ASN A 68 15.02 -10.00 9.43
C ASN A 68 14.88 -8.78 8.52
N ALA A 69 14.87 -8.99 7.20
CA ALA A 69 14.75 -7.90 6.22
C ALA A 69 13.33 -7.32 6.15
N GLY A 70 12.28 -8.10 6.45
CA GLY A 70 10.88 -7.71 6.24
C GLY A 70 10.03 -7.61 7.50
N MET A 71 10.58 -7.90 8.68
CA MET A 71 9.82 -7.89 9.93
C MET A 71 9.31 -6.50 10.33
N TYR A 72 9.98 -5.44 9.86
CA TYR A 72 9.62 -4.05 10.11
C TYR A 72 8.90 -3.39 8.92
N GLY A 73 8.20 -4.19 8.09
CA GLY A 73 7.43 -3.67 6.96
C GLY A 73 8.26 -3.28 5.73
N LYS A 74 9.57 -3.52 5.72
CA LYS A 74 10.41 -3.33 4.52
C LYS A 74 10.14 -4.44 3.50
N LEU A 75 10.03 -4.04 2.23
CA LEU A 75 9.87 -5.00 1.14
C LEU A 75 11.08 -5.94 1.04
N CYS A 76 10.83 -7.24 1.27
CA CYS A 76 11.86 -8.28 1.24
C CYS A 76 11.66 -9.22 0.04
N LYS A 77 12.65 -10.09 -0.22
CA LYS A 77 12.60 -11.05 -1.34
C LYS A 77 11.39 -12.00 -1.27
N HIS A 78 10.96 -12.38 -0.06
CA HIS A 78 9.81 -13.26 0.14
C HIS A 78 8.48 -12.55 -0.18
N GLN A 79 8.33 -11.29 0.25
CA GLN A 79 7.17 -10.48 -0.11
C GLN A 79 7.13 -10.25 -1.62
N TYR A 80 8.27 -9.91 -2.22
CA TYR A 80 8.36 -9.72 -3.67
C TYR A 80 8.01 -10.98 -4.46
N ALA A 81 8.38 -12.18 -3.98
CA ALA A 81 7.97 -13.43 -4.61
C ALA A 81 6.45 -13.62 -4.58
N VAL A 82 5.81 -13.38 -3.43
CA VAL A 82 4.34 -13.44 -3.34
C VAL A 82 3.68 -12.41 -4.28
N TYR A 83 4.23 -11.19 -4.38
CA TYR A 83 3.79 -10.18 -5.35
C TYR A 83 3.87 -10.70 -6.79
N LEU A 84 4.98 -11.36 -7.17
CA LEU A 84 5.17 -11.88 -8.52
C LEU A 84 4.21 -13.02 -8.87
N PHE A 85 3.95 -13.95 -7.95
CA PHE A 85 3.19 -15.16 -8.25
C PHE A 85 1.68 -15.01 -8.04
N TYR A 86 1.26 -14.08 -7.18
CA TYR A 86 -0.16 -13.87 -6.86
C TYR A 86 -0.66 -12.48 -7.27
N GLU A 87 0.19 -11.64 -7.86
CA GLU A 87 -0.12 -10.26 -8.29
C GLU A 87 -0.73 -9.40 -7.17
N LEU A 88 -0.43 -9.72 -5.92
CA LEU A 88 -0.97 -9.04 -4.76
C LEU A 88 -0.16 -7.78 -4.43
N ALA A 89 -0.79 -6.62 -4.56
CA ALA A 89 -0.21 -5.37 -4.09
C ALA A 89 -0.08 -5.37 -2.56
N PHE A 90 1.14 -5.13 -2.07
CA PHE A 90 1.36 -4.91 -0.64
C PHE A 90 1.18 -3.44 -0.29
N GLN A 91 0.59 -3.17 0.88
CA GLN A 91 0.45 -1.80 1.41
C GLN A 91 1.80 -1.08 1.57
N ASN A 92 2.90 -1.83 1.69
CA ASN A 92 4.25 -1.27 1.84
C ASN A 92 4.98 -1.00 0.51
N CYS A 93 4.41 -1.39 -0.64
CA CYS A 93 5.05 -1.25 -1.96
C CYS A 93 4.67 0.06 -2.67
N SER A 94 3.45 0.55 -2.46
CA SER A 94 2.97 1.79 -3.06
C SER A 94 2.25 2.63 -2.02
N VAL A 95 2.72 3.86 -1.88
CA VAL A 95 2.16 4.83 -0.95
C VAL A 95 1.56 5.94 -1.79
N ALA A 96 0.26 6.18 -1.62
CA ALA A 96 -0.44 7.24 -2.33
C ALA A 96 0.27 8.59 -2.13
N PRO A 97 0.27 9.49 -3.13
CA PRO A 97 0.93 10.80 -3.03
C PRO A 97 0.58 11.57 -1.75
N LYS A 98 -0.69 11.51 -1.33
CA LYS A 98 -1.17 12.11 -0.09
C LYS A 98 -0.46 11.58 1.16
N VAL A 99 -0.25 10.27 1.24
CA VAL A 99 0.42 9.64 2.38
C VAL A 99 1.92 9.94 2.36
N LYS A 100 2.56 10.01 1.19
CA LYS A 100 3.96 10.48 1.07
C LYS A 100 4.12 11.91 1.59
N HIS A 101 3.19 12.80 1.22
CA HIS A 101 3.17 14.17 1.74
C HIS A 101 2.98 14.20 3.27
N GLN A 102 2.06 13.42 3.83
CA GLN A 102 1.88 13.34 5.29
C GLN A 102 3.17 12.90 6.00
N ILE A 103 3.88 11.92 5.45
CA ILE A 103 5.17 11.47 6.00
C ILE A 103 6.23 12.57 5.89
N ALA A 104 6.27 13.31 4.79
CA ALA A 104 7.15 14.46 4.63
C ALA A 104 6.84 15.57 5.64
N CYS A 105 5.56 15.84 5.91
CA CYS A 105 5.13 16.79 6.95
C CYS A 105 5.58 16.36 8.34
N LEU A 106 5.52 15.05 8.65
CA LEU A 106 6.05 14.53 9.91
C LEU A 106 7.57 14.72 10.03
N ALA A 107 8.30 14.57 8.92
CA ALA A 107 9.76 14.62 8.92
C ALA A 107 10.33 16.05 8.86
N LEU A 108 9.70 16.93 8.09
CA LEU A 108 10.21 18.26 7.72
C LEU A 108 9.35 19.41 8.25
N GLY A 109 8.19 19.12 8.82
CA GLY A 109 7.23 20.12 9.27
C GLY A 109 6.81 21.05 8.12
N LYS A 110 6.92 22.36 8.36
CA LYS A 110 6.58 23.41 7.39
C LYS A 110 7.46 23.42 6.13
N LYS A 111 8.58 22.70 6.12
CA LYS A 111 9.50 22.59 4.97
C LYS A 111 9.11 21.46 4.00
N ALA A 112 8.04 20.71 4.28
CA ALA A 112 7.60 19.63 3.43
C ALA A 112 7.14 20.15 2.03
N PRO A 113 7.53 19.47 0.94
CA PRO A 113 7.02 19.79 -0.40
C PRO A 113 5.49 19.68 -0.49
N PRO A 114 4.84 20.44 -1.40
CA PRO A 114 3.40 20.31 -1.62
C PRO A 114 3.04 18.92 -2.14
N VAL A 115 1.76 18.52 -1.99
CA VAL A 115 1.26 17.20 -2.43
C VAL A 115 1.57 16.93 -3.91
N SER A 116 1.52 17.95 -4.77
CA SER A 116 1.84 17.86 -6.20
C SER A 116 3.25 17.35 -6.49
N PHE A 117 4.22 17.58 -5.59
CA PHE A 117 5.57 17.04 -5.72
C PHE A 117 5.62 15.50 -5.70
N TYR A 118 4.64 14.87 -5.04
CA TYR A 118 4.55 13.42 -4.88
C TYR A 118 3.64 12.76 -5.90
N GLN A 119 2.93 13.54 -6.73
CA GLN A 119 2.08 13.00 -7.79
C GLN A 119 2.92 12.34 -8.89
N PRO A 120 2.38 11.30 -9.57
CA PRO A 120 3.00 10.75 -10.76
C PRO A 120 3.16 11.83 -11.85
N PHE A 121 4.20 11.72 -12.69
CA PHE A 121 4.38 12.61 -13.84
C PHE A 121 3.30 12.41 -14.91
N PHE A 122 2.77 11.20 -15.02
CA PHE A 122 1.63 10.87 -15.87
C PHE A 122 0.45 10.53 -14.96
N LEU A 123 -0.60 11.33 -15.03
CA LEU A 123 -1.91 10.92 -14.54
C LEU A 123 -2.42 9.94 -15.60
N GLU A 124 -2.37 8.64 -15.32
CA GLU A 124 -3.15 7.70 -16.11
C GLU A 124 -4.61 8.14 -15.93
N ASN A 125 -5.24 8.57 -17.02
CA ASN A 125 -6.67 8.86 -17.03
C ASN A 125 -7.37 7.59 -16.56
N GLU A 126 -7.93 7.60 -15.35
CA GLU A 126 -8.78 6.54 -14.86
C GLU A 126 -9.92 6.39 -15.88
N GLN A 127 -9.93 5.29 -16.62
CA GLN A 127 -11.16 4.84 -17.23
C GLN A 127 -12.09 4.51 -16.08
N ALA A 128 -12.96 5.45 -15.77
CA ALA A 128 -14.15 5.25 -14.97
C ALA A 128 -14.87 4.02 -15.54
N THR A 129 -14.85 2.93 -14.78
CA THR A 129 -15.94 1.96 -14.89
C THR A 129 -17.07 2.52 -14.04
N ASP A 130 -17.76 3.50 -14.62
CA ASP A 130 -19.14 3.77 -14.26
C ASP A 130 -19.91 2.48 -14.51
N ASN A 131 -20.47 1.90 -13.45
CA ASN A 131 -21.69 1.13 -13.55
C ASN A 131 -22.60 1.57 -12.40
N PRO A 132 -23.73 2.25 -12.71
CA PRO A 132 -24.72 2.60 -11.72
C PRO A 132 -25.72 1.44 -11.51
N GLU A 133 -26.34 1.45 -10.32
CA GLU A 133 -27.59 0.78 -9.92
C GLU A 133 -27.56 -0.71 -9.54
N VAL A 134 -27.82 -1.01 -8.25
CA VAL A 134 -29.07 -1.70 -7.85
C VAL A 134 -29.56 -1.14 -6.51
N MET A 135 -30.86 -0.86 -6.51
CA MET A 135 -31.74 -0.25 -5.51
C MET A 135 -31.88 -1.05 -4.20
N THR A 136 -32.25 -0.36 -3.12
CA THR A 136 -33.37 -0.80 -2.27
C THR A 136 -34.21 0.41 -1.89
N ASN A 137 -35.46 0.39 -2.33
CA ASN A 137 -36.53 1.25 -1.84
C ASN A 137 -37.03 0.67 -0.52
N GLU A 138 -37.26 1.50 0.48
CA GLU A 138 -38.40 1.32 1.39
C GLU A 138 -39.08 2.67 1.58
N ASP A 139 -40.31 2.73 1.09
CA ASP A 139 -41.29 3.79 1.27
C ASP A 139 -41.67 3.93 2.75
N GLU A 140 -41.81 5.16 3.24
CA GLU A 140 -42.93 5.48 4.14
C GLU A 140 -43.43 6.91 3.90
N SER A 141 -44.68 6.97 3.45
CA SER A 141 -45.47 8.17 3.26
C SER A 141 -46.13 8.60 4.56
N SER A 142 -46.04 9.88 4.94
CA SER A 142 -47.15 10.59 5.59
C SER A 142 -46.95 12.11 5.58
N ASN A 143 -47.48 12.69 4.50
CA ASN A 143 -48.10 14.00 4.36
C ASN A 143 -48.53 14.72 5.67
N SER A 144 -48.02 15.94 5.92
CA SER A 144 -48.90 17.10 6.18
C SER A 144 -48.15 18.45 6.08
N ARG A 145 -48.61 19.25 5.12
CA ARG A 145 -48.79 20.71 5.09
C ARG A 145 -48.44 21.49 6.37
N ASN A 146 -47.52 22.46 6.29
CA ASN A 146 -47.89 23.89 6.18
C ASN A 146 -46.67 24.83 6.19
N SER A 147 -46.78 25.84 5.33
CA SER A 147 -46.17 27.17 5.35
C SER A 147 -45.54 27.66 6.66
N GLU A 148 -44.31 28.21 6.58
CA GLU A 148 -44.10 29.67 6.57
C GLU A 148 -42.61 30.02 6.40
N CYS A 149 -42.38 30.94 5.47
CA CYS A 149 -41.14 31.61 5.19
C CYS A 149 -41.14 32.93 5.98
N ARG A 150 -40.16 33.20 6.85
CA ARG A 150 -39.86 34.56 7.33
C ARG A 150 -38.37 34.77 7.48
N ILE A 151 -37.87 35.63 6.60
CA ILE A 151 -36.65 36.42 6.74
C ILE A 151 -37.07 37.75 7.38
N ALA A 152 -36.48 38.09 8.52
CA ALA A 152 -36.16 39.44 8.98
C ALA A 152 -35.28 39.34 10.23
#